data_AF-A0A8J2JMP1-F1
#
_entry.id   AF-A0A8J2JMP1-F1
#
_cell.length_a   1.000
_cell.length_b   1.000
_cell.length_c   1.000
_cell.angle_alpha   90.00
_cell.angle_beta   90.00
_cell.angle_gamma   90.00
#
_symmetry.space_group_name_H-M   'P 1'
#
loop_
_entity.id
_entity.type
_entity.pdbx_description
1 polymer ?
#
loop_
_entity_poly.entity_id
_entity_poly.type
_entity_poly.pdbx_seq_one_letter_code
_entity_poly.pdbx_strand_id
1 'polypeptide(L)'
;MAAKFCVVDFTTEGVCEVVPSSWLEPNGNTCQFCKNKGPNITALKSNHLTKPKTNWPSYAVNIKCFEDNYVSAVEKATAYQFTSNVESS
;
A
#
# COMPACT_ATOMS: atom_id res chain seq x y z
N MET A 1 -11.16 12.67 -10.52
CA MET A 1 -10.26 11.56 -10.89
C MET A 1 -9.99 10.79 -9.61
N ALA A 2 -10.33 9.49 -9.53
CA ALA A 2 -9.96 8.69 -8.37
C ALA A 2 -8.50 8.25 -8.56
N ALA A 3 -7.65 8.47 -7.55
CA ALA A 3 -6.25 8.08 -7.62
C ALA A 3 -6.10 6.56 -7.82
N LYS A 4 -5.09 6.15 -8.59
CA LYS A 4 -4.88 4.75 -8.99
C LYS A 4 -4.15 3.92 -7.93
N PHE A 5 -3.27 4.55 -7.17
CA PHE A 5 -2.45 3.92 -6.15
C PHE A 5 -2.57 4.70 -4.84
N CYS A 6 -2.32 4.00 -3.74
CA CYS A 6 -2.27 4.59 -2.41
C CYS A 6 -1.05 4.06 -1.66
N VAL A 7 -0.44 4.95 -0.90
CA VAL A 7 0.65 4.61 0.01
C VAL A 7 0.03 4.36 1.37
N VAL A 8 0.21 3.14 1.85
CA VAL A 8 -0.36 2.67 3.11
C VAL A 8 0.74 2.30 4.08
N ASP A 9 0.58 2.70 5.33
CA ASP A 9 1.41 2.27 6.42
C ASP A 9 0.73 1.09 7.13
N PHE A 10 1.36 -0.08 7.10
CA PHE A 10 0.91 -1.24 7.85
C PHE A 10 1.27 -1.03 9.32
N THR A 11 0.33 -0.46 10.07
CA THR A 11 0.48 -0.08 11.49
C THR A 11 1.08 -1.17 12.38
N THR A 12 0.76 -2.44 12.13
CA THR A 12 1.28 -3.58 12.87
C THR A 12 2.74 -3.92 12.57
N GLU A 13 3.27 -3.48 11.42
CA GLU A 13 4.61 -3.81 10.95
C GLU A 13 5.54 -2.60 10.87
N GLY A 14 5.00 -1.38 10.92
CA GLY A 14 5.80 -0.15 10.74
C GLY A 14 6.41 -0.05 9.34
N VAL A 15 5.73 -0.63 8.35
CA VAL A 15 6.19 -0.66 6.96
C VAL A 15 5.23 0.13 6.08
N CYS A 16 5.78 1.09 5.35
CA CYS A 16 5.08 1.79 4.28
C CYS A 16 5.15 0.99 2.98
N GLU A 17 4.01 0.84 2.33
CA GLU A 17 3.85 -0.03 1.17
C GLU A 17 2.86 0.59 0.18
N VAL A 18 3.03 0.29 -1.12
CA VAL A 18 2.16 0.82 -2.17
C VAL A 18 1.11 -0.22 -2.56
N VAL A 19 -0.17 0.13 -2.52
CA VAL A 19 -1.24 -0.77 -2.99
C VAL A 19 -2.16 -0.03 -3.97
N PRO A 20 -2.81 -0.74 -4.90
CA PRO A 20 -3.88 -0.17 -5.71
C PRO A 20 -4.99 0.38 -4.81
N SER A 21 -5.56 1.52 -5.16
CA SER A 21 -6.67 2.11 -4.40
C SER A 21 -7.90 1.19 -4.35
N SER A 22 -8.04 0.30 -5.34
CA SER A 22 -9.06 -0.75 -5.41
C SER A 22 -8.92 -1.85 -4.33
N TRP A 23 -7.80 -1.90 -3.62
CA TRP A 23 -7.56 -2.89 -2.55
C TRP A 23 -7.94 -2.34 -1.16
N LEU A 24 -8.24 -1.05 -1.08
CA LEU A 24 -8.76 -0.43 0.12
C LEU A 24 -10.23 -0.80 0.30
N GLU A 25 -10.58 -1.16 1.52
CA GLU A 25 -11.98 -1.34 1.90
C GLU A 25 -12.70 0.02 1.95
N PRO A 26 -14.05 0.06 1.86
CA PRO A 26 -14.82 1.29 1.83
C PRO A 26 -14.62 2.20 3.06
N ASN A 27 -14.17 1.61 4.17
CA ASN A 27 -13.88 2.30 5.41
C ASN A 27 -12.55 3.08 5.37
N GLY A 28 -11.69 2.87 4.37
CA GLY A 28 -10.39 3.52 4.23
C GLY A 28 -9.33 3.12 5.27
N ASN A 29 -9.65 2.22 6.19
CA ASN A 29 -8.79 1.88 7.33
C ASN A 29 -8.22 0.46 7.25
N THR A 30 -8.70 -0.33 6.30
CA THR A 30 -8.26 -1.71 6.09
C THR A 30 -7.96 -1.97 4.63
N CYS A 31 -6.93 -2.78 4.38
CA CYS A 31 -6.50 -3.18 3.05
C CYS A 31 -6.36 -4.70 2.99
N GLN A 32 -6.89 -5.32 1.94
CA GLN A 32 -6.65 -6.73 1.67
C GLN A 32 -5.29 -6.90 0.99
N PHE A 33 -4.36 -7.57 1.65
CA PHE A 33 -2.98 -7.69 1.17
C PHE A 33 -2.46 -9.12 1.31
N CYS A 34 -1.68 -9.58 0.32
CA CYS A 34 -0.98 -10.84 0.44
C CYS A 34 0.47 -10.60 0.86
N LYS A 35 0.81 -10.95 2.10
CA LYS A 35 2.19 -10.86 2.61
C LYS A 35 3.17 -11.82 1.94
N ASN A 36 2.69 -12.75 1.12
CA ASN A 36 3.58 -13.65 0.38
C ASN A 36 4.35 -12.81 -0.66
N LYS A 37 5.57 -12.39 -0.29
CA LYS A 37 6.53 -11.63 -1.11
C LYS A 37 7.10 -12.46 -2.26
N GLY A 38 6.24 -13.17 -2.99
CA GLY A 38 6.61 -13.81 -4.24
C GLY A 38 6.63 -12.79 -5.39
N PRO A 39 7.36 -13.06 -6.49
CA PRO A 39 7.46 -12.15 -7.64
C PRO A 39 6.10 -11.72 -8.21
N ASN A 40 5.07 -12.55 -8.02
CA ASN A 40 3.70 -12.26 -8.46
C ASN A 40 3.05 -11.09 -7.72
N ILE A 41 3.36 -10.81 -6.44
CA ILE A 41 2.67 -9.74 -5.70
C ILE A 41 3.11 -8.35 -6.19
N THR A 42 4.40 -8.19 -6.52
CA THR A 42 4.93 -6.92 -7.05
C THR A 42 4.30 -6.59 -8.41
N ALA A 43 4.13 -7.59 -9.27
CA ALA A 43 3.46 -7.43 -10.56
C ALA A 43 1.96 -7.13 -10.40
N LEU A 44 1.32 -7.62 -9.34
CA LEU A 44 -0.08 -7.29 -9.04
C LEU A 44 -0.20 -5.84 -8.56
N LYS A 45 0.69 -5.40 -7.66
CA LYS A 45 0.70 -4.03 -7.10
C LYS A 45 0.92 -2.95 -8.16
N SER A 46 1.71 -3.23 -9.20
CA SER A 46 1.95 -2.29 -10.30
C SER A 46 0.74 -2.12 -11.23
N ASN A 47 -0.25 -3.01 -11.14
CA ASN A 47 -1.47 -2.95 -11.95
C ASN A 47 -2.66 -2.47 -11.10
N HIS A 48 -3.06 -1.21 -11.31
CA HIS A 48 -4.18 -0.55 -10.62
C HIS A 48 -5.56 -1.18 -10.85
N LEU A 49 -5.71 -2.02 -11.88
CA LEU A 49 -6.96 -2.73 -12.17
C LEU A 49 -7.06 -4.07 -11.44
N THR A 50 -6.00 -4.47 -10.74
CA THR A 50 -6.03 -5.71 -9.95
C THR A 50 -6.96 -5.55 -8.77
N LYS A 51 -7.51 -6.69 -8.35
CA LYS A 51 -8.36 -6.79 -7.17
C LYS A 51 -7.74 -7.77 -6.20
N PRO A 52 -7.92 -7.55 -4.90
CA PRO A 52 -7.53 -8.54 -3.91
C PRO A 52 -8.28 -9.84 -4.17
N LYS A 53 -7.62 -10.98 -3.92
CA LYS A 53 -8.28 -12.28 -3.99
C LYS A 53 -9.09 -12.51 -2.73
N THR A 54 -10.19 -13.25 -2.84
CA THR A 54 -11.14 -13.52 -1.73
C THR A 54 -10.50 -14.18 -0.50
N ASN A 55 -9.33 -14.81 -0.66
CA ASN A 55 -8.59 -15.48 0.41
C ASN A 55 -7.45 -14.63 1.01
N TRP A 56 -7.34 -13.35 0.65
CA TRP A 56 -6.31 -12.49 1.21
C TRP A 56 -6.72 -11.96 2.59
N PRO A 57 -5.80 -11.98 3.57
CA PRO A 57 -6.05 -11.37 4.87
C PRO A 57 -6.19 -9.84 4.74
N SER A 58 -7.08 -9.28 5.55
CA SER A 58 -7.22 -7.83 5.72
C SER A 58 -6.29 -7.36 6.83
N TYR A 59 -5.62 -6.24 6.59
CA TYR A 59 -4.75 -5.59 7.58
C TYR A 59 -5.22 -4.18 7.83
N ALA A 60 -5.06 -3.74 9.08
CA ALA A 60 -5.24 -2.35 9.46
C ALA A 60 -4.11 -1.52 8.84
N VAL A 61 -4.50 -0.50 8.08
CA VAL A 61 -3.58 0.39 7.40
C VAL A 61 -3.91 1.83 7.69
N ASN A 62 -2.88 2.68 7.65
CA ASN A 62 -3.06 4.11 7.66
C ASN A 62 -2.68 4.69 6.30
N ILE A 63 -3.60 5.35 5.64
CA ILE A 63 -3.35 5.94 4.31
C ILE A 63 -2.49 7.19 4.48
N LYS A 64 -1.31 7.21 3.87
CA LYS A 64 -0.39 8.35 3.90
C LYS A 64 -0.67 9.32 2.76
N CYS A 65 -0.80 8.81 1.53
CA CYS A 65 -1.13 9.61 0.36
C CYS A 65 -1.72 8.77 -0.77
N PHE A 66 -2.21 9.47 -1.80
CA PHE A 66 -2.76 8.91 -3.02
C PHE A 66 -1.94 9.40 -4.22
N GLU A 67 -1.73 8.52 -5.20
CA GLU A 67 -0.90 8.80 -6.36
C GLU A 67 -1.49 8.15 -7.62
N ASP A 68 -1.29 8.79 -8.77
CA ASP A 68 -1.74 8.26 -10.08
C ASP A 68 -0.71 7.34 -10.74
N ASN A 69 0.55 7.40 -10.28
CA ASN A 69 1.66 6.63 -10.83
C ASN A 69 2.28 5.73 -9.75
N TYR A 70 2.51 4.45 -10.09
CA TYR A 70 3.13 3.47 -9.21
C TYR A 70 4.55 3.89 -8.79
N VAL A 71 5.35 4.43 -9.72
CA VAL A 71 6.72 4.84 -9.43
C VAL A 71 6.73 5.97 -8.39
N SER A 72 5.92 7.00 -8.59
CA SER A 72 5.77 8.10 -7.64
C SER A 72 5.27 7.63 -6.28
N ALA A 73 4.31 6.69 -6.25
CA ALA A 73 3.86 6.08 -5.00
C ALA A 73 4.97 5.33 -4.27
N VAL A 74 5.84 4.61 -5.00
CA VAL A 74 6.98 3.89 -4.40
C VAL A 74 8.02 4.86 -3.85
N GLU A 75 8.32 5.95 -4.57
CA GLU A 75 9.21 7.00 -4.08
C GLU A 75 8.68 7.64 -2.79
N LYS A 76 7.37 7.93 -2.74
CA LYS A 76 6.69 8.44 -1.54
C LYS A 76 6.71 7.44 -0.38
N ALA A 77 6.38 6.17 -0.63
CA ALA A 77 6.42 5.12 0.38
C ALA A 77 7.83 4.97 0.98
N THR A 78 8.85 5.02 0.13
CA THR A 78 10.26 5.01 0.55
C THR A 78 10.57 6.22 1.42
N ALA A 79 10.20 7.43 0.97
CA ALA A 79 10.39 8.65 1.76
C ALA A 79 9.70 8.58 3.13
N TYR A 80 8.47 8.08 3.20
CA TYR A 80 7.74 7.92 4.45
C TYR A 80 8.42 6.91 5.39
N GLN A 81 8.90 5.79 4.85
CA GLN A 81 9.67 4.81 5.63
C GLN A 81 10.91 5.45 6.24
N PHE A 82 11.67 6.24 5.45
CA PHE A 82 12.85 6.94 5.95
C PHE A 82 12.50 7.99 7.01
N THR A 83 11.41 8.75 6.85
CA THR A 83 10.97 9.74 7.85
C THR A 83 10.61 9.10 9.20
N SER A 84 9.91 7.96 9.18
CA SER A 84 9.59 7.23 10.42
C SER A 84 10.85 6.71 11.12
N ASN A 85 11.91 6.40 10.38
CA ASN A 85 13.19 5.98 10.94
C ASN A 85 14.03 7.13 11.53
N VAL A 86 13.89 8.37 11.04
CA VAL A 86 14.66 9.52 11.57
C VAL A 86 13.98 10.22 12.75
N GLU A 87 12.66 10.14 12.90
CA GLU A 87 11.96 10.68 14.08
C GLU A 87 12.14 9.83 15.36
N SER A 88 12.89 8.73 15.28
CA SER A 88 13.20 7.84 16.41
C SER A 88 14.64 7.95 16.93
N SER A 89 15.42 8.95 16.49
CA SER A 89 16.81 9.19 16.96
C SER A 89 16.95 10.43 17.82
#